data_AF-C9SDY2-F1
#
_entry.id   AF-C9SDY2-F1
#
_cell.length_a   1.000
_cell.length_b   1.000
_cell.length_c   1.000
_cell.angle_alpha   90.00
_cell.angle_beta   90.00
_cell.angle_gamma   90.00
#
_symmetry.space_group_name_H-M   'P 1'
#
loop_
_entity.id
_entity.type
_entity.pdbx_description
1 polymer ?
#
loop_
_entity_poly.entity_id
_entity_poly.type
_entity_poly.pdbx_seq_one_letter_code
_entity_poly.pdbx_strand_id
1 'polypeptide(L)'
;MTREERRSRKRFAVKTIADQTAKGKVVVLDIEMEGVKQVQKSDIDARYVFVAPPSADELERRLRGRGTESEASIQKRLTQAKVELAYAETGVHDKVIINEDLETAYKELEDFVYKA
;
A
#
# COMPACT_ATOMS: atom_id res chain seq x y z
N MET A 1 13.28 17.17 -9.83
CA MET A 1 13.00 16.05 -10.75
C MET A 1 12.04 16.53 -11.82
N THR A 2 12.43 16.45 -13.09
CA THR A 2 11.69 16.95 -14.24
C THR A 2 10.51 16.04 -14.59
N ARG A 3 9.56 16.52 -15.40
CA ARG A 3 8.44 15.71 -15.91
C ARG A 3 8.92 14.50 -16.72
N GLU A 4 10.06 14.63 -17.38
CA GLU A 4 10.66 13.61 -18.24
C GLU A 4 11.31 12.48 -17.43
N GLU A 5 12.04 12.83 -16.37
CA GLU A 5 12.61 11.87 -15.41
C GLU A 5 11.52 11.03 -14.73
N ARG A 6 10.41 11.67 -14.34
CA ARG A 6 9.23 11.00 -13.78
C ARG A 6 8.62 9.97 -14.75
N ARG A 7 8.47 10.35 -16.02
CA ARG A 7 7.94 9.44 -17.07
C ARG A 7 8.87 8.27 -17.34
N SER A 8 10.19 8.51 -17.33
CA SER A 8 11.20 7.46 -17.56
C SER A 8 11.19 6.42 -16.44
N ARG A 9 11.22 6.85 -15.17
CA ARG A 9 11.11 5.94 -14.01
C ARG A 9 9.81 5.14 -14.03
N LYS A 10 8.68 5.76 -14.38
CA LYS A 10 7.38 5.07 -14.49
C LYS A 10 7.45 3.90 -15.48
N ARG A 11 7.95 4.14 -16.68
CA ARG A 11 8.07 3.09 -17.71
C ARG A 11 8.97 1.95 -17.26
N PHE A 12 10.07 2.26 -16.57
CA PHE A 12 10.97 1.23 -16.06
C PHE A 12 10.30 0.34 -15.01
N ALA A 13 9.53 0.92 -14.08
CA ALA A 13 8.82 0.16 -13.06
C ALA A 13 7.76 -0.78 -13.67
N VAL A 14 6.91 -0.25 -14.57
CA VAL A 14 5.89 -1.05 -15.26
C VAL A 14 6.51 -2.19 -16.06
N LYS A 15 7.59 -1.91 -16.80
CA LYS A 15 8.32 -2.94 -17.54
C LYS A 15 8.89 -4.01 -16.62
N THR A 16 9.45 -3.62 -15.48
CA THR A 16 10.01 -4.57 -14.51
C THR A 16 8.93 -5.50 -13.96
N ILE A 17 7.75 -4.97 -13.66
CA ILE A 17 6.61 -5.77 -13.21
C ILE A 17 6.24 -6.80 -14.28
N ALA A 18 6.03 -6.34 -15.52
CA ALA A 18 5.71 -7.23 -16.64
C ALA A 18 6.77 -8.32 -16.87
N ASP A 19 8.05 -7.95 -16.85
CA ASP A 19 9.18 -8.87 -17.06
C ASP A 19 9.29 -9.94 -15.95
N GLN A 20 8.92 -9.63 -14.70
CA GLN A 20 8.92 -10.61 -13.61
C GLN A 20 7.65 -11.48 -13.63
N THR A 21 6.49 -10.90 -13.92
CA THR A 21 5.24 -11.64 -14.08
C THR A 21 5.35 -12.65 -15.22
N ALA A 22 5.97 -12.28 -16.35
CA ALA A 22 6.23 -13.19 -17.47
C ALA A 22 7.16 -14.37 -17.12
N LYS A 23 7.91 -14.29 -16.02
CA LYS A 23 8.74 -15.40 -15.49
C LYS A 23 7.99 -16.29 -14.50
N GLY A 24 6.66 -16.11 -14.38
CA GLY A 24 5.82 -16.86 -13.44
C GLY A 24 6.01 -16.45 -11.98
N LYS A 25 6.60 -15.28 -11.70
CA LYS A 25 6.77 -14.78 -10.34
C LYS A 25 5.58 -13.91 -9.93
N VAL A 26 5.23 -13.98 -8.65
CA VAL A 26 4.30 -13.03 -8.02
C VAL A 26 5.06 -11.77 -7.65
N VAL A 27 4.66 -10.63 -8.21
CA VAL A 27 5.25 -9.32 -7.90
C VAL A 27 4.45 -8.66 -6.80
N VAL A 28 5.10 -8.38 -5.66
CA VAL A 28 4.51 -7.63 -4.56
C VAL A 28 5.02 -6.19 -4.63
N LEU A 29 4.09 -5.23 -4.61
CA LEU A 29 4.39 -3.81 -4.64
C LEU A 29 4.01 -3.19 -3.30
N ASP A 30 5.01 -2.68 -2.58
CA ASP A 30 4.81 -1.82 -1.41
C ASP A 30 4.94 -0.36 -1.86
N ILE A 31 3.79 0.29 -2.08
CA ILE A 31 3.71 1.64 -2.65
C ILE A 31 2.62 2.47 -1.95
N GLU A 32 2.88 3.76 -1.82
CA GLU A 32 1.92 4.74 -1.30
C GLU A 32 0.76 4.99 -2.29
N MET A 33 -0.26 5.72 -1.83
CA MET A 33 -1.47 6.08 -2.61
C MET A 33 -1.18 6.58 -4.03
N GLU A 34 -0.19 7.46 -4.20
CA GLU A 34 0.16 8.00 -5.53
C GLU A 34 0.76 6.93 -6.45
N GLY A 35 1.40 5.91 -5.88
CA GLY A 35 1.83 4.71 -6.61
C GLY A 35 0.63 3.88 -7.07
N VAL A 36 -0.35 3.65 -6.19
CA VAL A 36 -1.60 2.93 -6.51
C VAL A 36 -2.30 3.57 -7.70
N LYS A 37 -2.51 4.90 -7.66
CA LYS A 37 -3.10 5.66 -8.78
C LYS A 37 -2.33 5.52 -10.09
N GLN A 38 -1.02 5.29 -10.03
CA GLN A 38 -0.18 5.12 -11.22
C GLN A 38 -0.32 3.72 -11.83
N VAL A 39 -0.43 2.69 -11.00
CA VAL A 39 -0.64 1.29 -11.43
C VAL A 39 -2.04 1.15 -12.02
N GLN A 40 -3.07 1.76 -11.41
CA GLN A 40 -4.43 1.76 -11.95
C GLN A 40 -4.57 2.42 -13.33
N LYS A 41 -3.66 3.34 -13.67
CA LYS A 41 -3.58 3.99 -14.99
C LYS A 41 -2.67 3.24 -15.96
N SER A 42 -2.29 2.01 -15.65
CA SER A 42 -1.45 1.16 -16.49
C SER A 42 -2.20 -0.13 -16.83
N ASP A 43 -1.70 -0.86 -17.82
CA ASP A 43 -2.30 -2.13 -18.25
C ASP A 43 -1.89 -3.32 -17.36
N ILE A 44 -1.42 -3.05 -16.14
CA ILE A 44 -1.06 -4.09 -15.17
C ILE A 44 -2.34 -4.54 -14.48
N ASP A 45 -2.70 -5.80 -14.71
CA ASP A 45 -3.70 -6.49 -13.90
C ASP A 45 -3.10 -6.77 -12.51
N ALA A 46 -3.53 -5.99 -11.53
CA ALA A 46 -3.02 -6.02 -10.16
C ALA A 46 -4.17 -6.16 -9.18
N ARG A 47 -3.92 -6.95 -8.13
CA ARG A 47 -4.79 -7.02 -6.95
C ARG A 47 -4.33 -6.00 -5.92
N TYR A 48 -5.25 -5.24 -5.36
CA TYR A 48 -5.01 -4.14 -4.44
C TYR A 48 -5.50 -4.50 -3.04
N VAL A 49 -4.57 -4.53 -2.09
CA VAL A 49 -4.87 -4.76 -0.66
C VAL A 49 -4.51 -3.52 0.12
N PHE A 50 -5.44 -3.05 0.95
CA PHE A 50 -5.17 -2.02 1.94
C PHE A 50 -5.08 -2.65 3.33
N VAL A 51 -3.99 -2.38 4.04
CA VAL A 51 -3.80 -2.84 5.43
C VAL A 51 -4.04 -1.65 6.35
N ALA A 52 -5.23 -1.61 6.95
CA ALA A 52 -5.65 -0.53 7.83
C ALA A 52 -5.27 -0.83 9.29
N PRO A 53 -4.89 0.19 10.10
CA PRO A 53 -4.90 0.04 11.54
C PRO A 53 -6.36 -0.10 12.04
N PRO A 54 -6.60 -0.73 13.21
CA PRO A 54 -7.96 -0.85 13.76
C PRO A 54 -8.55 0.52 14.18
N SER A 55 -7.70 1.48 14.53
CA SER A 55 -8.12 2.87 14.75
C SER A 55 -6.95 3.85 14.58
N ALA A 56 -7.26 5.14 14.42
CA ALA A 56 -6.26 6.19 14.40
C ALA A 56 -5.50 6.27 15.75
N ASP A 57 -6.21 6.08 16.86
CA ASP A 57 -5.63 6.09 18.21
C ASP A 57 -4.65 4.93 18.40
N GLU A 58 -4.98 3.75 17.86
CA GLU A 58 -4.08 2.59 17.89
C GLU A 58 -2.81 2.86 17.07
N LEU A 59 -2.97 3.44 15.88
CA LEU A 59 -1.83 3.82 15.04
C LEU A 59 -0.93 4.82 15.77
N GLU A 60 -1.50 5.85 16.40
CA GLU A 60 -0.75 6.83 17.18
C GLU A 60 -0.01 6.16 18.34
N ARG A 61 -0.69 5.30 19.10
CA ARG A 61 -0.09 4.54 20.20
C ARG A 61 1.10 3.72 19.73
N ARG A 62 0.98 3.01 18.60
CA ARG A 62 2.06 2.21 18.00
C ARG A 62 3.23 3.07 17.54
N LEU A 63 2.97 4.21 16.90
CA LEU A 63 4.01 5.14 16.45
C LEU A 63 4.79 5.74 17.63
N ARG A 64 4.09 6.17 18.67
CA ARG A 64 4.70 6.70 19.91
C ARG A 64 5.46 5.62 20.67
N GLY A 65 4.91 4.42 20.78
CA GLY A 65 5.52 3.29 21.49
C GLY A 65 6.84 2.83 20.88
N ARG A 66 7.09 3.07 19.59
CA ARG A 66 8.38 2.79 18.95
C ARG A 66 9.51 3.69 19.47
N GLY A 67 9.20 4.89 19.97
CA GLY A 67 10.18 5.81 20.56
C GLY A 67 11.25 6.34 19.60
N THR A 68 11.16 6.04 18.30
CA THR A 68 12.16 6.40 17.28
C THR A 68 11.78 7.62 16.45
N GLU A 69 10.58 8.16 16.66
CA GLU A 69 10.02 9.25 15.84
C GLU A 69 9.77 10.52 16.66
N SER A 70 9.96 11.68 16.03
CA SER A 70 9.62 12.97 16.62
C SER A 70 8.12 13.25 16.55
N GLU A 71 7.62 14.13 17.42
CA GLU A 71 6.19 14.53 17.42
C GLU A 71 5.71 15.00 16.04
N ALA A 72 6.51 15.82 15.36
CA ALA A 72 6.19 16.31 14.02
C ALA A 72 6.09 15.17 12.98
N SER A 73 6.95 14.14 13.09
CA SER A 73 6.88 12.95 12.22
C SER A 73 5.60 12.16 12.47
N ILE A 74 5.25 11.96 13.75
CA ILE A 74 4.06 11.22 14.16
C ILE A 74 2.80 11.92 13.62
N GLN A 75 2.66 13.24 13.84
CA GLN A 75 1.50 13.99 13.34
C GLN A 75 1.40 13.96 11.82
N LYS A 76 2.53 14.02 11.11
CA LYS A 76 2.56 13.89 9.65
C LYS A 76 2.06 12.53 9.20
N ARG A 77 2.51 11.44 9.84
CA ARG A 77 2.05 10.07 9.54
C ARG A 77 0.56 9.88 9.85
N LEU A 78 0.07 10.41 10.97
CA LEU A 78 -1.35 10.33 11.31
C LEU A 78 -2.22 11.09 10.30
N THR A 79 -1.77 12.26 9.86
CA THR A 79 -2.45 13.02 8.81
C THR A 79 -2.47 12.24 7.49
N GLN A 80 -1.33 11.65 7.12
CA GLN A 80 -1.23 10.81 5.91
C GLN A 80 -2.14 9.58 5.99
N ALA A 81 -2.18 8.90 7.14
CA ALA A 81 -3.03 7.73 7.34
C ALA A 81 -4.52 8.05 7.20
N LYS A 82 -4.97 9.25 7.65
CA LYS A 82 -6.35 9.70 7.45
C LYS A 82 -6.68 9.86 5.96
N VAL A 83 -5.75 10.42 5.18
CA VAL A 83 -5.92 10.58 3.73
C VAL A 83 -5.97 9.22 3.04
N GLU A 84 -5.12 8.27 3.45
CA GLU A 84 -5.11 6.90 2.93
C GLU A 84 -6.37 6.11 3.28
N LEU A 85 -6.88 6.23 4.50
CA LEU A 85 -8.15 5.62 4.91
C LEU A 85 -9.32 6.15 4.07
N ALA A 86 -9.43 7.47 3.90
CA ALA A 86 -10.46 8.08 3.06
C ALA A 86 -10.35 7.64 1.59
N TYR A 87 -9.14 7.43 1.09
CA TYR A 87 -8.94 6.88 -0.26
C TYR A 87 -9.34 5.41 -0.34
N ALA A 88 -9.07 4.60 0.68
CA ALA A 88 -9.48 3.22 0.72
C ALA A 88 -11.02 3.06 0.71
N GLU A 89 -11.74 3.97 1.36
CA GLU A 89 -13.21 4.04 1.34
C GLU A 89 -13.82 4.31 -0.04
N THR A 90 -13.03 4.79 -1.01
CA THR A 90 -13.52 5.03 -2.39
C THR A 90 -13.80 3.74 -3.18
N GLY A 91 -13.51 2.56 -2.61
CA GLY A 91 -13.70 1.27 -3.26
C GLY A 91 -12.57 0.90 -4.23
N VAL A 92 -11.42 1.53 -4.06
CA VAL A 92 -10.25 1.40 -4.95
C VAL A 92 -9.39 0.15 -4.68
N HIS A 93 -9.61 -0.51 -3.54
CA HIS A 93 -8.92 -1.73 -3.14
C HIS A 93 -9.88 -2.91 -3.21
N ASP A 94 -9.39 -4.05 -3.70
CA ASP A 94 -10.16 -5.30 -3.77
C ASP A 94 -10.41 -5.89 -2.37
N LYS A 95 -9.48 -5.62 -1.43
CA LYS A 95 -9.57 -6.09 -0.05
C LYS A 95 -9.02 -5.05 0.92
N VAL A 96 -9.73 -4.87 2.03
CA VAL A 96 -9.27 -4.12 3.20
C VAL A 96 -9.08 -5.12 4.34
N ILE A 97 -7.89 -5.11 4.94
CA ILE A 97 -7.52 -5.97 6.07
C ILE A 97 -7.28 -5.07 7.28
N ILE A 98 -7.94 -5.35 8.40
CA ILE A 98 -7.72 -4.64 9.65
C ILE A 98 -6.59 -5.32 10.44
N ASN A 99 -5.49 -4.60 10.64
CA ASN A 99 -4.28 -5.10 11.31
C ASN A 99 -4.34 -4.92 12.83
N GLU A 100 -5.34 -5.56 13.44
CA GLU A 100 -5.47 -5.66 14.89
C GLU A 100 -4.62 -6.81 15.45
N ASP A 101 -4.83 -8.01 14.92
CA ASP A 101 -4.11 -9.25 15.24
C ASP A 101 -3.31 -9.74 14.02
N LEU A 102 -2.04 -10.09 14.24
CA LEU A 102 -1.13 -10.46 13.16
C LEU A 102 -1.54 -11.78 12.49
N GLU A 103 -1.94 -12.78 13.28
CA GLU A 103 -2.29 -14.10 12.73
C GLU A 103 -3.53 -14.01 11.85
N THR A 104 -4.54 -13.28 12.31
CA THR A 104 -5.79 -13.03 11.59
C THR A 104 -5.54 -12.24 10.31
N ALA A 105 -4.81 -11.12 10.40
CA ALA A 105 -4.50 -10.28 9.25
C ALA A 105 -3.64 -11.03 8.20
N TYR A 106 -2.69 -11.85 8.66
CA TYR A 106 -1.87 -12.68 7.79
C TYR A 106 -2.72 -13.72 7.04
N LYS A 107 -3.61 -14.41 7.75
CA LYS A 107 -4.50 -15.40 7.15
C LYS A 107 -5.44 -14.78 6.11
N GLU A 108 -5.98 -13.59 6.39
CA GLU A 108 -6.78 -12.86 5.42
C GLU A 108 -6.00 -12.48 4.16
N LEU A 109 -4.73 -12.09 4.32
CA LEU A 109 -3.85 -11.78 3.20
C LEU A 109 -3.50 -13.04 2.40
N GLU A 110 -3.16 -14.13 3.08
CA GLU A 110 -2.84 -15.42 2.45
C GLU A 110 -4.02 -15.93 1.62
N ASP A 111 -5.23 -15.93 2.19
CA ASP A 111 -6.44 -16.34 1.50
C ASP A 111 -6.71 -15.45 0.27
N PHE A 112 -6.55 -14.14 0.40
CA PHE A 112 -6.71 -13.22 -0.72
C PHE A 112 -5.67 -13.43 -1.84
N VAL A 113 -4.43 -13.77 -1.49
CA VAL A 113 -3.34 -13.97 -2.46
C VAL A 113 -3.48 -15.32 -3.17
N TYR A 114 -3.80 -16.39 -2.46
CA TYR A 114 -3.71 -17.77 -2.99
C TYR A 114 -5.04 -18.47 -3.28
N LYS A 115 -6.17 -18.03 -2.71
CA LYS A 115 -7.48 -18.70 -2.90
C LYS A 115 -8.43 -17.98 -3.87
N ALA A 116 -7.89 -17.15 -4.77
CA ALA A 116 -8.64 -16.48 -5.82
C ALA A 116 -9.04 -17.43 -6.96
#